data_AF-A0A848M9G3-F1
#
_entry.id   AF-A0A848M9G3-F1
#
_cell.length_a   1.000
_cell.length_b   1.000
_cell.length_c   1.000
_cell.angle_alpha   90.00
_cell.angle_beta   90.00
_cell.angle_gamma   90.00
#
_symmetry.space_group_name_H-M   'P 1'
#
loop_
_entity.id
_entity.type
_entity.pdbx_description
1 polymer ?
#
loop_
_entity_poly.entity_id
_entity_poly.type
_entity_poly.pdbx_seq_one_letter_code
_entity_poly.pdbx_strand_id
1 'polypeptide(L)'
;MNTKLILIEGLPGSGKSTIAHMVFDIFADRGVEAQLFQEGNVDHPADYEGVSFYRQEEFHQLLLELEESRDMLANTSLSYGNDYLIPYRKIQHELGTDFPVELLHALFKKDIYELPFYENVRLITERWKSFVKDALQDDTIHIFECCFIQNPLTIGTVKYNVRQSEVMDYVFQLEELIKPLNPLLIYIDKQDIRSVFEKAVHERPQEWANGFMEYYTGQGFGQMQGYSGFDGTVQVLQERKKIELEIYDLLKINKQKIDNSQYDLATCKEKIKEILGKEIST
;
A
#
# COMPACT_ATOMS: atom_id res chain seq x y z
N MET A 1 14.95 15.16 -15.50
CA MET A 1 14.37 14.36 -14.40
C MET A 1 14.70 12.92 -14.65
N ASN A 2 15.54 12.32 -13.81
CA ASN A 2 15.98 10.93 -13.98
C ASN A 2 15.16 9.94 -13.13
N THR A 3 14.13 10.39 -12.41
CA THR A 3 13.28 9.49 -11.60
C THR A 3 12.13 8.95 -12.44
N LYS A 4 11.85 7.64 -12.29
CA LYS A 4 10.68 6.95 -12.87
C LYS A 4 9.67 6.52 -11.80
N LEU A 5 9.99 6.73 -10.52
CA LEU A 5 9.15 6.31 -9.40
C LEU A 5 9.19 7.34 -8.27
N ILE A 6 8.02 7.80 -7.86
CA ILE A 6 7.83 8.67 -6.70
C ILE A 6 6.93 7.93 -5.70
N LEU A 7 7.38 7.85 -4.45
CA LEU A 7 6.70 7.16 -3.37
C LEU A 7 6.20 8.19 -2.37
N ILE A 8 4.91 8.17 -2.06
CA ILE A 8 4.27 9.05 -1.06
C ILE A 8 3.88 8.22 0.15
N GLU A 9 4.56 8.44 1.27
CA GLU A 9 4.43 7.64 2.50
C GLU A 9 4.09 8.50 3.73
N GLY A 10 3.56 7.85 4.77
CA GLY A 10 3.22 8.48 6.06
C GLY A 10 1.99 7.87 6.72
N LEU A 11 1.63 8.37 7.90
CA LEU A 11 0.52 7.81 8.69
C LEU A 11 -0.87 8.08 8.07
N PRO A 12 -1.88 7.24 8.33
CA PRO A 12 -3.27 7.53 7.98
C PRO A 12 -3.70 8.93 8.45
N GLY A 13 -4.34 9.72 7.57
CA GLY A 13 -4.74 11.10 7.88
C GLY A 13 -3.64 12.17 7.74
N SER A 14 -2.41 11.79 7.34
CA SER A 14 -1.31 12.76 7.18
C SER A 14 -1.45 13.68 5.95
N GLY A 15 -2.32 13.34 5.00
CA GLY A 15 -2.56 14.11 3.77
C GLY A 15 -1.89 13.51 2.52
N LYS A 16 -1.51 12.24 2.54
CA LYS A 16 -0.84 11.53 1.44
C LYS A 16 -1.56 11.68 0.10
N SER A 17 -2.86 11.39 0.06
CA SER A 17 -3.65 11.46 -1.18
C SER A 17 -3.63 12.87 -1.79
N THR A 18 -3.77 13.90 -0.95
CA THR A 18 -3.69 15.29 -1.39
C THR A 18 -2.32 15.62 -1.97
N ILE A 19 -1.25 15.15 -1.35
CA ILE A 19 0.11 15.38 -1.83
C ILE A 19 0.40 14.58 -3.11
N ALA A 20 -0.08 13.35 -3.21
CA ALA A 20 0.08 12.50 -4.38
C ALA A 20 -0.60 13.12 -5.62
N HIS A 21 -1.84 13.63 -5.46
CA HIS A 21 -2.50 14.42 -6.51
C HIS A 21 -1.73 15.69 -6.85
N MET A 22 -1.22 16.41 -5.85
CA MET A 22 -0.47 17.63 -6.10
C MET A 22 0.83 17.39 -6.88
N VAL A 23 1.53 16.28 -6.60
CA VAL A 23 2.70 15.85 -7.37
C VAL A 23 2.29 15.53 -8.82
N PHE A 24 1.21 14.77 -9.01
CA PHE A 24 0.67 14.43 -10.32
C PHE A 24 0.30 15.68 -11.14
N ASP A 25 -0.44 16.62 -10.55
CA ASP A 25 -0.84 17.87 -11.19
C ASP A 25 0.37 18.71 -11.60
N ILE A 26 1.44 18.74 -10.79
CA ILE A 26 2.67 19.46 -11.14
C ILE A 26 3.34 18.85 -12.38
N PHE A 27 3.29 17.54 -12.56
CA PHE A 27 3.80 16.91 -13.79
C PHE A 27 2.91 17.20 -15.00
N ALA A 28 1.60 17.12 -14.82
CA ALA A 28 0.64 17.47 -15.87
C ALA A 28 0.84 18.92 -16.33
N ASP A 29 0.99 19.87 -15.41
CA ASP A 29 1.28 21.30 -15.69
C ASP A 29 2.60 21.50 -16.45
N ARG A 30 3.56 20.57 -16.30
CA ARG A 30 4.87 20.57 -16.98
C ARG A 30 4.86 19.78 -18.29
N GLY A 31 3.75 19.16 -18.67
CA GLY A 31 3.65 18.29 -19.84
C GLY A 31 4.49 17.01 -19.74
N VAL A 32 4.75 16.52 -18.53
CA VAL A 32 5.47 15.28 -18.26
C VAL A 32 4.46 14.16 -18.03
N GLU A 33 4.66 13.04 -18.71
CA GLU A 33 3.80 11.87 -18.55
C GLU A 33 4.01 11.22 -17.18
N ALA A 34 2.92 11.09 -16.43
CA ALA A 34 2.91 10.48 -15.12
C ALA A 34 1.63 9.67 -14.90
N GLN A 35 1.67 8.70 -14.01
CA GLN A 35 0.52 7.91 -13.56
C GLN A 35 0.47 7.87 -12.04
N LEU A 36 -0.71 8.15 -11.47
CA LEU A 36 -0.96 8.13 -10.04
C LEU A 36 -1.72 6.85 -9.65
N PHE A 37 -1.16 6.11 -8.69
CA PHE A 37 -1.77 4.93 -8.11
C PHE A 37 -2.01 5.16 -6.62
N GLN A 38 -3.29 5.26 -6.26
CA GLN A 38 -3.74 5.54 -4.90
C GLN A 38 -3.92 4.24 -4.09
N GLU A 39 -3.92 4.38 -2.76
CA GLU A 39 -4.28 3.28 -1.85
C GLU A 39 -5.67 2.73 -2.24
N GLY A 40 -5.79 1.41 -2.38
CA GLY A 40 -7.03 0.76 -2.82
C GLY A 40 -7.21 0.67 -4.35
N ASN A 41 -6.21 1.02 -5.16
CA ASN A 41 -6.28 0.84 -6.61
C ASN A 41 -6.13 -0.65 -7.01
N VAL A 42 -7.20 -1.26 -7.50
CA VAL A 42 -7.24 -2.67 -7.96
C VAL A 42 -6.36 -2.96 -9.17
N ASP A 43 -5.90 -1.93 -9.87
CA ASP A 43 -4.98 -2.01 -11.02
C ASP A 43 -3.55 -1.58 -10.66
N HIS A 44 -3.20 -1.53 -9.36
CA HIS A 44 -1.85 -1.13 -8.94
C HIS A 44 -0.77 -2.05 -9.56
N PRO A 45 0.27 -1.50 -10.22
CA PRO A 45 1.22 -2.30 -10.99
C PRO A 45 2.23 -3.04 -10.11
N ALA A 46 2.48 -2.54 -8.90
CA ALA A 46 3.43 -3.12 -7.95
C ALA A 46 2.78 -3.74 -6.70
N ASP A 47 1.44 -3.79 -6.62
CA ASP A 47 0.73 -4.28 -5.43
C ASP A 47 -0.45 -5.17 -5.83
N TYR A 48 -1.04 -5.86 -4.85
CA TYR A 48 -2.19 -6.76 -5.00
C TYR A 48 -3.36 -6.30 -4.13
N GLU A 49 -4.07 -5.28 -4.60
CA GLU A 49 -5.31 -4.85 -3.94
C GLU A 49 -6.46 -5.81 -4.28
N GLY A 50 -6.93 -6.56 -3.28
CA GLY A 50 -8.10 -7.42 -3.47
C GLY A 50 -7.86 -8.57 -4.43
N VAL A 51 -6.70 -9.22 -4.31
CA VAL A 51 -6.29 -10.35 -5.13
C VAL A 51 -6.03 -11.56 -4.24
N SER A 52 -6.65 -12.69 -4.58
CA SER A 52 -6.42 -13.95 -3.90
C SER A 52 -5.35 -14.78 -4.58
N PHE A 53 -4.59 -15.54 -3.81
CA PHE A 53 -3.61 -16.49 -4.31
C PHE A 53 -4.00 -17.91 -3.92
N TYR A 54 -4.03 -18.80 -4.91
CA TYR A 54 -4.34 -20.21 -4.75
C TYR A 54 -3.23 -21.06 -5.34
N ARG A 55 -2.79 -22.06 -4.57
CA ARG A 55 -1.97 -23.14 -5.15
C ARG A 55 -2.79 -23.93 -6.16
N GLN A 56 -2.10 -24.59 -7.09
CA GLN A 56 -2.77 -25.40 -8.12
C GLN A 56 -3.88 -26.30 -7.56
N GLU A 57 -3.58 -27.13 -6.55
CA GLU A 57 -4.53 -28.06 -5.96
C GLU A 57 -5.70 -27.34 -5.26
N GLU A 58 -5.42 -26.24 -4.56
CA GLU A 58 -6.42 -25.44 -3.86
C GLU A 58 -7.39 -24.77 -4.85
N PHE A 59 -6.89 -24.33 -6.01
CA PHE A 59 -7.73 -23.76 -7.06
C PHE A 59 -8.65 -24.82 -7.67
N HIS A 60 -8.15 -26.03 -7.94
CA HIS A 60 -9.00 -27.13 -8.40
C HIS A 60 -10.09 -27.46 -7.39
N GLN A 61 -9.76 -27.49 -6.10
CA GLN A 61 -10.73 -27.71 -5.04
C GLN A 61 -11.79 -26.58 -4.99
N LEU A 62 -11.37 -25.31 -5.13
CA LEU A 62 -12.28 -24.18 -5.19
C LEU A 62 -13.31 -24.32 -6.33
N LEU A 63 -12.87 -24.75 -7.52
CA LEU A 63 -13.75 -24.99 -8.68
C LEU A 63 -14.73 -26.15 -8.48
N LEU A 64 -14.40 -27.11 -7.62
CA LEU A 64 -15.29 -28.22 -7.24
C LEU A 64 -16.31 -27.78 -6.17
N GLU A 65 -15.89 -26.97 -5.21
CA GLU A 65 -16.76 -26.50 -4.12
C GLU A 65 -17.76 -25.42 -4.57
N LEU A 66 -17.34 -24.54 -5.48
CA LEU A 66 -18.16 -23.42 -5.97
C LEU A 66 -18.57 -23.64 -7.43
N GLU A 67 -19.30 -24.72 -7.69
CA GLU A 67 -19.69 -25.12 -9.06
C GLU A 67 -20.40 -24.00 -9.83
N GLU A 68 -21.27 -23.24 -9.16
CA GLU A 68 -22.02 -22.12 -9.76
C GLU A 68 -21.11 -20.96 -10.19
N SER A 69 -19.92 -20.82 -9.59
CA SER A 69 -18.93 -19.78 -9.92
C SER A 69 -17.77 -20.31 -10.77
N ARG A 70 -17.80 -21.59 -11.18
CA ARG A 70 -16.68 -22.25 -11.88
C ARG A 70 -16.29 -21.54 -13.16
N ASP A 71 -17.25 -21.22 -14.02
CA ASP A 71 -16.99 -20.58 -15.31
C ASP A 71 -16.44 -19.16 -15.13
N MET A 72 -16.94 -18.42 -14.14
CA MET A 72 -16.40 -17.11 -13.78
C MET A 72 -14.94 -17.23 -13.35
N LEU A 73 -14.65 -18.10 -12.37
CA LEU A 73 -13.30 -18.31 -11.85
C LEU A 73 -12.31 -18.77 -12.93
N ALA A 74 -12.73 -19.66 -13.82
CA ALA A 74 -11.91 -20.13 -14.92
C ALA A 74 -11.56 -19.01 -15.91
N ASN A 75 -12.48 -18.05 -16.13
CA ASN A 75 -12.28 -16.95 -17.08
C ASN A 75 -11.56 -15.74 -16.47
N THR A 76 -11.63 -15.55 -15.15
CA THR A 76 -11.08 -14.36 -14.48
C THR A 76 -9.79 -14.64 -13.70
N SER A 77 -9.44 -15.90 -13.48
CA SER A 77 -8.17 -16.26 -12.84
C SER A 77 -6.98 -16.04 -13.79
N LEU A 78 -5.87 -15.60 -13.22
CA LEU A 78 -4.62 -15.35 -13.92
C LEU A 78 -3.62 -16.43 -13.53
N SER A 79 -3.01 -17.07 -14.53
CA SER A 79 -1.94 -18.06 -14.27
C SER A 79 -0.72 -17.38 -13.66
N TYR A 80 -0.19 -17.97 -12.60
CA TYR A 80 1.01 -17.52 -11.90
C TYR A 80 1.95 -18.72 -11.71
N GLY A 81 2.76 -19.01 -12.73
CA GLY A 81 3.51 -20.27 -12.80
C GLY A 81 2.53 -21.45 -12.87
N ASN A 82 2.56 -22.32 -11.87
CA ASN A 82 1.59 -23.42 -11.71
C ASN A 82 0.39 -23.04 -10.82
N ASP A 83 0.45 -21.88 -10.17
CA ASP A 83 -0.54 -21.39 -9.21
C ASP A 83 -1.45 -20.33 -9.89
N TYR A 84 -2.39 -19.76 -9.14
CA TYR A 84 -3.41 -18.85 -9.67
C TYR A 84 -3.56 -17.59 -8.81
N LEU A 85 -3.76 -16.46 -9.49
CA LEU A 85 -4.15 -15.18 -8.90
C LEU A 85 -5.58 -14.84 -9.33
N ILE A 86 -6.42 -14.39 -8.41
CA ILE A 86 -7.83 -14.06 -8.68
C ILE A 86 -8.08 -12.62 -8.20
N PRO A 87 -8.16 -11.62 -9.10
CA PRO A 87 -8.39 -10.22 -8.74
C PRO A 87 -9.86 -9.96 -8.37
N TYR A 88 -10.30 -10.56 -7.26
CA TYR A 88 -11.70 -10.67 -6.92
C TYR A 88 -12.38 -9.33 -6.62
N ARG A 89 -11.66 -8.33 -6.08
CA ARG A 89 -12.24 -6.98 -5.90
C ARG A 89 -12.48 -6.28 -7.22
N LYS A 90 -11.60 -6.47 -8.21
CA LYS A 90 -11.80 -5.95 -9.57
C LYS A 90 -13.05 -6.56 -10.19
N ILE A 91 -13.18 -7.88 -10.12
CA ILE A 91 -14.36 -8.61 -10.63
C ILE A 91 -15.62 -8.17 -9.88
N GLN A 92 -15.54 -7.98 -8.56
CA GLN A 92 -16.65 -7.47 -7.75
C GLN A 92 -17.06 -6.05 -8.17
N HIS A 93 -16.14 -5.17 -8.50
CA HIS A 93 -16.46 -3.83 -9.00
C HIS A 93 -17.18 -3.87 -10.36
N GLU A 94 -16.81 -4.82 -11.22
CA GLU A 94 -17.44 -5.00 -12.54
C GLU A 94 -18.85 -5.60 -12.44
N LEU A 95 -19.07 -6.54 -11.53
CA LEU A 95 -20.36 -7.24 -11.36
C LEU A 95 -21.31 -6.57 -10.36
N GLY A 96 -20.80 -5.73 -9.45
CA GLY A 96 -21.60 -5.07 -8.43
C GLY A 96 -22.35 -6.06 -7.53
N THR A 97 -23.68 -5.92 -7.46
CA THR A 97 -24.55 -6.77 -6.62
C THR A 97 -24.65 -8.22 -7.08
N ASP A 98 -24.23 -8.51 -8.31
CA ASP A 98 -24.29 -9.85 -8.88
C ASP A 98 -23.08 -10.72 -8.46
N PHE A 99 -22.12 -10.15 -7.73
CA PHE A 99 -20.97 -10.89 -7.21
C PHE A 99 -21.40 -11.80 -6.05
N PRO A 100 -21.20 -13.14 -6.13
CA PRO A 100 -21.68 -14.07 -5.10
C PRO A 100 -21.00 -13.86 -3.74
N VAL A 101 -21.80 -13.83 -2.66
CA VAL A 101 -21.30 -13.56 -1.30
C VAL A 101 -20.43 -14.72 -0.78
N GLU A 102 -20.82 -15.95 -1.09
CA GLU A 102 -20.07 -17.16 -0.75
C GLU A 102 -18.69 -17.15 -1.41
N LEU A 103 -18.65 -16.71 -2.68
CA LEU A 103 -17.40 -16.55 -3.43
C LEU A 103 -16.53 -15.47 -2.81
N LEU A 104 -17.10 -14.32 -2.45
CA LEU A 104 -16.37 -13.24 -1.78
C LEU A 104 -15.69 -13.74 -0.51
N HIS A 105 -16.40 -14.48 0.33
CA HIS A 105 -15.86 -15.02 1.56
C HIS A 105 -14.75 -16.05 1.29
N ALA A 106 -14.93 -16.96 0.33
CA ALA A 106 -13.90 -17.93 -0.03
C ALA A 106 -12.61 -17.25 -0.53
N LEU A 107 -12.74 -16.27 -1.42
CA LEU A 107 -11.61 -15.54 -2.01
C LEU A 107 -10.91 -14.65 -0.97
N PHE A 108 -11.67 -13.97 -0.10
CA PHE A 108 -11.11 -13.12 0.96
C PHE A 108 -10.18 -13.90 1.91
N LYS A 109 -10.51 -15.16 2.24
CA LYS A 109 -9.64 -16.02 3.08
C LYS A 109 -8.27 -16.31 2.47
N LYS A 110 -8.15 -16.15 1.16
CA LYS A 110 -6.93 -16.37 0.38
C LYS A 110 -6.41 -15.08 -0.23
N ASP A 111 -6.94 -13.93 0.18
CA ASP A 111 -6.41 -12.62 -0.17
C ASP A 111 -4.94 -12.54 0.23
N ILE A 112 -4.11 -11.95 -0.62
CA ILE A 112 -2.66 -11.87 -0.39
C ILE A 112 -2.32 -11.15 0.92
N TYR A 113 -3.16 -10.22 1.40
CA TYR A 113 -3.03 -9.55 2.69
C TYR A 113 -3.55 -10.38 3.89
N GLU A 114 -4.18 -11.52 3.63
CA GLU A 114 -4.63 -12.50 4.62
C GLU A 114 -3.71 -13.74 4.71
N LEU A 115 -2.73 -13.86 3.81
CA LEU A 115 -1.74 -14.94 3.80
C LEU A 115 -0.66 -14.78 4.89
N PRO A 116 -0.04 -15.89 5.35
CA PRO A 116 1.09 -15.83 6.26
C PRO A 116 2.19 -14.86 5.80
N PHE A 117 2.79 -14.15 6.75
CA PHE A 117 3.76 -13.07 6.50
C PHE A 117 4.76 -13.37 5.36
N TYR A 118 5.48 -14.48 5.42
CA TYR A 118 6.51 -14.79 4.40
C TYR A 118 5.94 -15.10 3.01
N GLU A 119 4.70 -15.59 2.92
CA GLU A 119 4.04 -15.82 1.62
C GLU A 119 3.58 -14.50 1.01
N ASN A 120 3.06 -13.58 1.82
CA ASN A 120 2.78 -12.19 1.42
C ASN A 120 4.06 -11.49 0.92
N VAL A 121 5.15 -11.52 1.71
CA VAL A 121 6.44 -10.93 1.33
C VAL A 121 6.91 -11.46 -0.03
N ARG A 122 6.85 -12.79 -0.24
CA ARG A 122 7.25 -13.41 -1.51
C ARG A 122 6.44 -12.88 -2.69
N LEU A 123 5.11 -12.89 -2.59
CA LEU A 123 4.22 -12.53 -3.70
C LEU A 123 4.32 -11.05 -4.04
N ILE A 124 4.32 -10.17 -3.03
CA ILE A 124 4.44 -8.73 -3.23
C ILE A 124 5.81 -8.38 -3.79
N THR A 125 6.90 -8.97 -3.28
CA THR A 125 8.25 -8.71 -3.79
C THR A 125 8.40 -9.11 -5.27
N GLU A 126 7.83 -10.23 -5.70
CA GLU A 126 7.83 -10.62 -7.13
C GLU A 126 6.94 -9.70 -7.99
N ARG A 127 5.86 -9.14 -7.43
CA ARG A 127 5.04 -8.13 -8.11
C ARG A 127 5.81 -6.83 -8.32
N TRP A 128 6.50 -6.32 -7.30
CA TRP A 128 7.38 -5.15 -7.41
C TRP A 128 8.51 -5.37 -8.44
N LYS A 129 9.10 -6.56 -8.47
CA LYS A 129 10.14 -6.93 -9.44
C LYS A 129 9.61 -6.94 -10.88
N SER A 130 8.39 -7.46 -11.10
CA SER A 130 7.72 -7.39 -12.40
C SER A 130 7.46 -5.95 -12.81
N PHE A 131 6.92 -5.12 -11.90
CA PHE A 131 6.72 -3.70 -12.14
C PHE A 131 8.02 -2.98 -12.54
N VAL A 132 9.12 -3.19 -11.81
CA VAL A 132 10.41 -2.54 -12.13
C VAL A 132 10.87 -2.89 -13.55
N LYS A 133 10.70 -4.15 -13.98
CA LYS A 133 11.05 -4.58 -15.34
C LYS A 133 10.22 -3.83 -16.39
N ASP A 134 8.94 -3.60 -16.13
CA ASP A 134 8.04 -2.95 -17.06
C ASP A 134 8.27 -1.43 -17.08
N ALA A 135 8.39 -0.79 -15.91
CA ALA A 135 8.65 0.65 -15.78
C ALA A 135 10.02 1.09 -16.34
N LEU A 136 10.98 0.17 -16.52
CA LEU A 136 12.23 0.45 -17.20
C LEU A 136 12.10 0.55 -18.73
N GLN A 137 10.97 0.12 -19.31
CA GLN A 137 10.76 0.08 -20.77
C GLN A 137 10.09 1.33 -21.34
N ASP A 138 9.43 2.14 -20.51
CA ASP A 138 8.82 3.40 -20.92
C ASP A 138 9.30 4.56 -20.04
N ASP A 139 8.98 5.80 -20.44
CA ASP A 139 9.42 7.04 -19.77
C ASP A 139 8.39 7.64 -18.80
N THR A 140 7.35 6.88 -18.45
CA THR A 140 6.30 7.31 -17.52
C THR A 140 6.82 7.41 -16.10
N ILE A 141 6.51 8.51 -15.42
CA ILE A 141 6.73 8.65 -13.98
C ILE A 141 5.58 8.00 -13.23
N HIS A 142 5.88 7.00 -12.41
CA HIS A 142 4.90 6.32 -11.58
C HIS A 142 4.87 6.97 -10.19
N ILE A 143 3.69 7.36 -9.72
CA ILE A 143 3.49 7.96 -8.38
C ILE A 143 2.66 6.98 -7.57
N PHE A 144 3.25 6.37 -6.54
CA PHE A 144 2.57 5.44 -5.66
C PHE A 144 2.27 6.09 -4.31
N GLU A 145 1.04 5.88 -3.85
CA GLU A 145 0.60 6.25 -2.51
C GLU A 145 0.47 4.97 -1.65
N CYS A 146 1.18 4.94 -0.51
CA CYS A 146 0.98 3.99 0.61
C CYS A 146 1.35 2.52 0.45
N CYS A 147 2.21 2.11 -0.50
CA CYS A 147 2.50 0.69 -0.70
C CYS A 147 3.93 0.25 -0.34
N PHE A 148 4.88 1.18 -0.16
CA PHE A 148 6.30 0.87 0.01
C PHE A 148 6.71 0.67 1.48
N ILE A 149 6.27 1.55 2.40
CA ILE A 149 6.53 1.44 3.85
C ILE A 149 5.25 1.00 4.57
N GLN A 150 4.12 1.66 4.28
CA GLN A 150 2.86 1.43 4.97
C GLN A 150 2.40 -0.04 4.94
N ASN A 151 2.40 -0.69 3.77
CA ASN A 151 1.89 -2.06 3.63
C ASN A 151 2.78 -3.09 4.36
N PRO A 152 4.12 -3.09 4.19
CA PRO A 152 5.02 -3.92 5.00
C PRO A 152 4.83 -3.78 6.51
N LEU A 153 4.66 -2.57 7.04
CA LEU A 153 4.43 -2.38 8.49
C LEU A 153 3.04 -2.83 8.92
N THR A 154 2.03 -2.61 8.08
CA THR A 154 0.66 -3.06 8.38
C THR A 154 0.62 -4.57 8.50
N ILE A 155 1.22 -5.30 7.56
CA ILE A 155 1.25 -6.76 7.60
C ILE A 155 2.20 -7.29 8.66
N GLY A 156 3.44 -6.80 8.69
CA GLY A 156 4.46 -7.31 9.61
C GLY A 156 4.21 -6.94 11.07
N THR A 157 3.92 -5.68 11.36
CA THR A 157 3.78 -5.19 12.74
C THR A 157 2.34 -5.31 13.23
N VAL A 158 1.39 -4.73 12.49
CA VAL A 158 0.00 -4.61 12.97
C VAL A 158 -0.71 -5.96 12.94
N LYS A 159 -0.61 -6.72 11.84
CA LYS A 159 -1.30 -7.99 11.68
C LYS A 159 -0.57 -9.16 12.35
N TYR A 160 0.70 -9.38 12.02
CA TYR A 160 1.43 -10.58 12.46
C TYR A 160 2.38 -10.38 13.65
N ASN A 161 2.72 -9.14 14.02
CA ASN A 161 3.68 -8.83 15.07
C ASN A 161 5.01 -9.59 14.95
N VAL A 162 5.54 -9.69 13.73
CA VAL A 162 6.87 -10.27 13.50
C VAL A 162 7.95 -9.35 14.07
N ARG A 163 9.20 -9.82 14.15
CA ARG A 163 10.29 -8.97 14.67
C ARG A 163 10.47 -7.76 13.76
N GLN A 164 10.73 -6.60 14.36
CA GLN A 164 10.98 -5.35 13.63
C GLN A 164 12.02 -5.51 12.51
N SER A 165 13.10 -6.26 12.76
CA SER A 165 14.13 -6.54 11.76
C SER A 165 13.58 -7.20 10.50
N GLU A 166 12.58 -8.07 10.62
CA GLU A 166 11.98 -8.77 9.48
C GLU A 166 11.10 -7.83 8.64
N VAL A 167 10.43 -6.88 9.30
CA VAL A 167 9.68 -5.81 8.61
C VAL A 167 10.62 -4.87 7.88
N MET A 168 11.74 -4.51 8.52
CA MET A 168 12.78 -3.68 7.90
C MET A 168 13.44 -4.39 6.72
N ASP A 169 13.80 -5.67 6.87
CA ASP A 169 14.36 -6.49 5.79
C ASP A 169 13.39 -6.59 4.61
N TYR A 170 12.08 -6.62 4.86
CA TYR A 170 11.08 -6.58 3.80
C TYR A 170 11.13 -5.24 3.03
N VAL A 171 11.11 -4.10 3.71
CA VAL A 171 11.21 -2.79 3.04
C VAL A 171 12.54 -2.62 2.30
N PHE A 172 13.66 -3.08 2.88
CA PHE A 172 14.97 -3.00 2.22
C PHE A 172 15.09 -3.90 1.00
N GLN A 173 14.42 -5.06 0.99
CA GLN A 173 14.31 -5.87 -0.23
C GLN A 173 13.57 -5.11 -1.34
N LEU A 174 12.47 -4.42 -1.01
CA LEU A 174 11.77 -3.57 -1.98
C LEU A 174 12.65 -2.42 -2.44
N GLU A 175 13.40 -1.78 -1.54
CA GLU A 175 14.35 -0.71 -1.85
C GLU A 175 15.37 -1.14 -2.90
N GLU A 176 16.04 -2.28 -2.70
CA GLU A 176 17.04 -2.79 -3.64
C GLU A 176 16.44 -3.05 -5.04
N LEU A 177 15.20 -3.54 -5.11
CA LEU A 177 14.51 -3.78 -6.38
C LEU A 177 14.24 -2.49 -7.16
N ILE A 178 13.87 -1.40 -6.48
CA ILE A 178 13.43 -0.17 -7.14
C ILE A 178 14.55 0.80 -7.48
N LYS A 179 15.78 0.58 -6.99
CA LYS A 179 16.94 1.43 -7.27
C LYS A 179 17.14 1.78 -8.76
N PRO A 180 16.97 0.84 -9.73
CA PRO A 180 17.10 1.17 -11.15
C PRO A 180 16.12 2.23 -11.65
N LEU A 181 14.99 2.44 -10.97
CA LEU A 181 14.00 3.48 -11.29
C LEU A 181 14.39 4.86 -10.73
N ASN A 182 15.52 4.96 -10.03
CA ASN A 182 16.01 6.15 -9.34
C ASN A 182 14.89 6.82 -8.50
N PRO A 183 14.38 6.13 -7.46
CA PRO A 183 13.15 6.52 -6.80
C PRO A 183 13.33 7.75 -5.90
N LEU A 184 12.28 8.55 -5.81
CA LEU A 184 12.14 9.64 -4.84
C LEU A 184 11.06 9.29 -3.81
N LEU A 185 11.43 9.19 -2.54
CA LEU A 185 10.51 9.06 -1.42
C LEU A 185 10.14 10.44 -0.86
N ILE A 186 8.84 10.74 -0.78
CA ILE A 186 8.30 11.91 -0.07
C ILE A 186 7.53 11.41 1.15
N TYR A 187 8.11 11.59 2.33
CA TYR A 187 7.48 11.23 3.61
C TYR A 187 6.70 12.41 4.19
N ILE A 188 5.40 12.21 4.44
CA ILE A 188 4.51 13.22 5.01
C ILE A 188 4.47 13.08 6.53
N ASP A 189 5.22 13.94 7.21
CA ASP A 189 5.34 13.93 8.66
C ASP A 189 4.28 14.84 9.32
N LYS A 190 3.76 14.36 10.45
CA LYS A 190 2.92 15.10 11.39
C LYS A 190 3.25 14.67 12.80
N GLN A 191 3.55 15.64 13.67
CA GLN A 191 4.01 15.35 15.02
C GLN A 191 2.91 14.79 15.92
N ASP A 192 1.70 15.36 15.85
CA ASP A 192 0.59 14.95 16.71
C ASP A 192 -0.25 13.83 16.08
N ILE A 193 0.14 12.59 16.37
CA ILE A 193 -0.56 11.39 15.89
C ILE A 193 -2.00 11.33 16.38
N ARG A 194 -2.26 11.78 17.62
CA ARG A 194 -3.60 11.72 18.21
C ARG A 194 -4.56 12.60 17.42
N SER A 195 -4.18 13.86 17.20
CA SER A 195 -4.97 14.80 16.41
C SER A 195 -5.15 14.35 14.96
N VAL A 196 -4.14 13.70 14.37
CA VAL A 196 -4.23 13.14 13.01
C VAL A 196 -5.25 12.01 12.94
N PHE A 197 -5.23 11.09 13.90
CA PHE A 197 -6.17 9.99 13.92
C PHE A 197 -7.59 10.46 14.27
N GLU A 198 -7.73 11.40 15.20
CA GLU A 198 -9.02 12.03 15.51
C GLU A 198 -9.65 12.67 14.28
N LYS A 199 -8.86 13.43 13.51
CA LYS A 199 -9.31 13.98 12.23
C LYS A 199 -9.76 12.90 11.25
N ALA A 200 -8.97 11.82 11.08
CA ALA A 200 -9.31 10.73 10.18
C ALA A 200 -10.61 10.01 10.59
N VAL A 201 -10.85 9.85 11.89
CA VAL A 201 -12.11 9.28 12.43
C VAL A 201 -13.29 10.21 12.15
N HIS A 202 -13.13 11.52 12.28
CA HIS A 202 -14.20 12.49 11.99
C HIS A 202 -14.52 12.64 10.50
N GLU A 203 -13.53 12.48 9.62
CA GLU A 203 -13.71 12.66 8.16
C GLU A 203 -14.28 11.42 7.45
N ARG A 204 -14.38 10.28 8.13
CA ARG A 204 -14.74 8.98 7.51
C ARG A 204 -15.97 8.35 8.16
N PRO A 205 -16.67 7.42 7.46
CA PRO A 205 -17.80 6.70 8.04
C PRO A 205 -17.45 5.97 9.34
N GLN A 206 -18.43 5.81 10.22
CA GLN A 206 -18.23 5.15 11.52
C GLN A 206 -17.77 3.70 11.36
N GLU A 207 -18.25 3.01 10.33
CA GLU A 207 -17.87 1.65 9.98
C GLU A 207 -16.38 1.55 9.66
N TRP A 208 -15.83 2.56 8.97
CA TRP A 208 -14.40 2.64 8.71
C TRP A 208 -13.62 2.79 10.01
N ALA A 209 -14.03 3.71 10.90
CA ALA A 209 -13.33 3.95 12.16
C ALA A 209 -13.34 2.69 13.05
N ASN A 210 -14.49 2.01 13.15
CA ASN A 210 -14.64 0.78 13.92
C ASN A 210 -13.77 -0.35 13.35
N GLY A 211 -13.83 -0.56 12.02
CA GLY A 211 -13.01 -1.57 11.36
C GLY A 211 -11.51 -1.30 11.49
N PHE A 212 -11.10 -0.03 11.38
CA PHE A 212 -9.70 0.37 11.55
C PHE A 212 -9.21 0.10 12.98
N MET A 213 -9.98 0.51 14.00
CA MET A 213 -9.62 0.27 15.40
C MET A 213 -9.53 -1.22 15.70
N GLU A 214 -10.49 -2.02 15.24
CA GLU A 214 -10.48 -3.48 15.41
C GLU A 214 -9.26 -4.11 14.72
N TYR A 215 -8.97 -3.74 13.47
CA TYR A 215 -7.82 -4.26 12.74
C TYR A 215 -6.48 -3.91 13.41
N TYR A 216 -6.38 -2.74 14.04
CA TYR A 216 -5.14 -2.29 14.68
C TYR A 216 -4.94 -2.83 16.10
N THR A 217 -6.02 -3.20 16.79
CA THR A 217 -5.96 -3.56 18.21
C THR A 217 -6.38 -5.00 18.51
N GLY A 218 -7.17 -5.64 17.66
CA GLY A 218 -7.65 -7.01 17.82
C GLY A 218 -6.69 -8.11 17.38
N GLN A 219 -5.53 -7.74 16.80
CA GLN A 219 -4.52 -8.67 16.28
C GLN A 219 -3.10 -8.15 16.51
N GLY A 220 -2.12 -9.00 16.20
CA GLY A 220 -0.69 -8.67 16.18
C GLY A 220 -0.22 -7.83 17.37
N PHE A 221 0.45 -6.71 17.07
CA PHE A 221 1.10 -5.89 18.09
C PHE A 221 0.09 -5.29 19.08
N GLY A 222 -1.03 -4.75 18.57
CA GLY A 222 -2.06 -4.14 19.42
C GLY A 222 -2.64 -5.12 20.42
N GLN A 223 -2.98 -6.33 19.97
CA GLN A 223 -3.50 -7.39 20.84
C GLN A 223 -2.47 -7.86 21.86
N MET A 224 -1.21 -8.03 21.44
CA MET A 224 -0.11 -8.46 22.31
C MET A 224 0.15 -7.46 23.45
N GLN A 225 -0.02 -6.16 23.20
CA GLN A 225 0.11 -5.10 24.20
C GLN A 225 -1.16 -4.89 25.05
N GLY A 226 -2.27 -5.56 24.72
CA GLY A 226 -3.56 -5.34 25.37
C GLY A 226 -4.19 -3.98 25.05
N TYR A 227 -3.80 -3.37 23.93
CA TYR A 227 -4.38 -2.12 23.44
C TYR A 227 -5.78 -2.37 22.87
N SER A 228 -6.67 -1.38 23.01
CA SER A 228 -8.03 -1.44 22.48
C SER A 228 -8.61 -0.05 22.24
N GLY A 229 -9.58 0.03 21.32
CA GLY A 229 -10.30 1.26 20.99
C GLY A 229 -9.38 2.39 20.52
N PHE A 230 -9.89 3.62 20.58
CA PHE A 230 -9.21 4.79 20.04
C PHE A 230 -7.80 5.01 20.65
N ASP A 231 -7.70 5.02 21.98
CA ASP A 231 -6.42 5.25 22.67
C ASP A 231 -5.41 4.14 22.36
N GLY A 232 -5.86 2.89 22.30
CA GLY A 232 -5.03 1.76 21.89
C GLY A 232 -4.54 1.90 20.46
N THR A 233 -5.39 2.30 19.53
CA THR A 233 -5.00 2.55 18.13
C THR A 233 -3.96 3.68 18.03
N VAL A 234 -4.09 4.75 18.84
CA VAL A 234 -3.07 5.81 18.89
C VAL A 234 -1.72 5.27 19.38
N GLN A 235 -1.69 4.37 20.36
CA GLN A 235 -0.44 3.71 20.80
C GLN A 235 0.18 2.87 19.68
N VAL A 236 -0.61 2.11 18.94
CA VAL A 236 -0.12 1.31 17.79
C VAL A 236 0.43 2.24 16.70
N LEU A 237 -0.24 3.34 16.38
CA LEU A 237 0.23 4.32 15.40
C LEU A 237 1.52 5.03 15.84
N GLN A 238 1.69 5.26 17.15
CA GLN A 238 2.94 5.78 17.72
C GLN A 238 4.12 4.84 17.51
N GLU A 239 3.96 3.55 17.82
CA GLU A 239 5.03 2.57 17.58
C GLU A 239 5.30 2.40 16.09
N ARG A 240 4.24 2.34 15.28
CA ARG A 240 4.37 2.31 13.81
C ARG A 240 5.19 3.50 13.30
N LYS A 241 4.88 4.72 13.73
CA LYS A 241 5.64 5.93 13.32
C LYS A 241 7.12 5.82 13.67
N LYS A 242 7.44 5.32 14.86
CA LYS A 242 8.83 5.14 15.29
C LYS A 242 9.58 4.21 14.33
N ILE A 243 8.97 3.09 13.95
CA ILE A 243 9.56 2.14 12.98
C ILE A 243 9.64 2.77 11.57
N GLU A 244 8.61 3.48 11.11
CA GLU A 244 8.63 4.19 9.81
C GLU A 244 9.77 5.20 9.72
N LEU A 245 10.03 5.96 10.80
CA LEU A 245 11.11 6.93 10.86
C LEU A 245 12.50 6.27 10.89
N GLU A 246 12.65 5.16 11.61
CA GLU A 246 13.90 4.38 11.61
C GLU A 246 14.21 3.83 10.21
N ILE A 247 13.21 3.27 9.53
CA ILE A 247 13.33 2.84 8.13
C ILE A 247 13.70 4.02 7.25
N TYR A 248 12.95 5.13 7.36
CA TYR A 248 13.21 6.34 6.58
C TYR A 248 14.67 6.78 6.72
N ASP A 249 15.22 6.82 7.93
CA ASP A 249 16.59 7.28 8.18
C ASP A 249 17.62 6.33 7.55
N LEU A 250 17.36 5.02 7.54
CA LEU A 250 18.26 3.98 7.02
C LEU A 250 18.20 3.77 5.49
N LEU A 251 17.10 4.14 4.84
CA LEU A 251 16.97 4.06 3.37
C LEU A 251 18.10 4.85 2.66
N LYS A 252 18.60 4.31 1.55
CA LYS A 252 19.68 4.87 0.74
C LYS A 252 19.19 5.46 -0.59
N ILE A 253 17.88 5.48 -0.82
CA ILE A 253 17.24 6.17 -1.94
C ILE A 253 17.09 7.68 -1.66
N ASN A 254 16.83 8.46 -2.71
CA ASN A 254 16.53 9.89 -2.56
C ASN A 254 15.24 10.04 -1.75
N LYS A 255 15.29 10.88 -0.70
CA LYS A 255 14.19 11.01 0.25
C LYS A 255 14.06 12.44 0.76
N GLN A 256 12.82 12.89 0.86
CA GLN A 256 12.45 14.22 1.34
C GLN A 256 11.33 14.07 2.36
N LYS A 257 11.35 14.92 3.39
CA LYS A 257 10.32 14.97 4.42
C LYS A 257 9.53 16.27 4.30
N ILE A 258 8.21 16.17 4.25
CA ILE A 258 7.31 17.32 4.26
C ILE A 258 6.56 17.30 5.59
N ASP A 259 6.82 18.31 6.41
CA ASP A 259 5.96 18.60 7.56
C ASP A 259 4.65 19.22 7.07
N ASN A 260 3.55 18.47 7.23
CA ASN A 260 2.21 18.91 6.88
C ASN A 260 1.39 19.33 8.11
N SER A 261 2.01 19.60 9.26
CA SER A 261 1.29 19.85 10.53
C SER A 261 0.31 21.03 10.45
N GLN A 262 0.60 22.06 9.63
CA GLN A 262 -0.26 23.25 9.47
C GLN A 262 -1.36 23.12 8.41
N TYR A 263 -1.39 22.03 7.63
CA TYR A 263 -2.31 21.86 6.49
C TYR A 263 -2.30 23.04 5.49
N ASP A 264 -1.16 23.71 5.35
CA ASP A 264 -0.98 24.82 4.41
C ASP A 264 -0.64 24.27 3.02
N LEU A 265 -1.67 24.13 2.19
CA LEU A 265 -1.55 23.61 0.83
C LEU A 265 -0.63 24.45 -0.06
N ALA A 266 -0.60 25.77 0.11
CA ALA A 266 0.24 26.64 -0.71
C ALA A 266 1.72 26.41 -0.39
N THR A 267 2.05 26.39 0.91
CA THR A 267 3.41 26.09 1.37
C THR A 267 3.84 24.68 0.97
N CYS A 268 2.96 23.68 1.10
CA CYS A 268 3.25 22.32 0.62
C CYS A 268 3.50 22.28 -0.89
N LYS A 269 2.69 22.99 -1.69
CA LYS A 269 2.86 23.03 -3.15
C LYS A 269 4.19 23.61 -3.57
N GLU A 270 4.62 24.71 -2.94
CA GLU A 270 5.93 25.31 -3.24
C GLU A 270 7.09 24.41 -2.84
N LYS A 271 7.02 23.74 -1.66
CA LYS A 271 8.02 22.74 -1.26
C LYS A 271 8.10 21.58 -2.25
N ILE A 272 6.97 21.05 -2.72
CA ILE A 272 6.94 19.97 -3.71
C ILE A 272 7.56 20.44 -5.02
N LYS A 273 7.22 21.65 -5.50
CA LYS A 273 7.86 22.21 -6.71
C LYS A 273 9.37 22.32 -6.56
N GLU A 274 9.87 22.73 -5.38
CA GLU A 274 11.31 22.79 -5.09
C GLU A 274 11.96 21.40 -5.15
N ILE A 275 11.35 20.41 -4.48
CA ILE A 275 11.80 19.02 -4.49
C ILE A 275 11.88 18.50 -5.93
N LEU A 276 10.79 18.62 -6.69
CA LEU A 276 10.73 18.14 -8.07
C LEU A 276 11.59 18.97 -9.03
N GLY A 277 11.92 20.21 -8.69
CA GLY A 277 12.79 21.08 -9.50
C GLY A 277 14.28 20.71 -9.38
N LYS A 278 14.71 20.25 -8.20
CA LYS A 278 16.08 19.73 -7.99
C LYS A 278 16.34 18.50 -8.86
N GLU A 279 15.35 17.62 -9.00
CA GLU A 279 15.45 16.41 -9.83
C GLU A 279 15.47 16.68 -11.34
N ILE A 280 15.05 17.87 -11.81
CA ILE A 280 15.07 18.24 -13.24
C ILE A 280 16.45 18.79 -13.67
N SER A 281 17.24 19.30 -12.72
CA SER A 281 18.44 20.10 -13.00
C SER A 281 19.76 19.32 -12.92
N THR A 282 19.69 18.00 -12.75
CA THR A 282 20.81 17.03 -12.73
C THR A 282 20.58 15.95 -13.76
#